data_AF-A0A919JLF7-F1
#
_entry.id   AF-A0A919JLF7-F1
#
_cell.length_a   1.000
_cell.length_b   1.000
_cell.length_c   1.000
_cell.angle_alpha   90.00
_cell.angle_beta   90.00
_cell.angle_gamma   90.00
#
_symmetry.space_group_name_H-M   'P 1'
#
loop_
_entity.id
_entity.type
_entity.pdbx_description
1 polymer ?
#
loop_
_entity_poly.entity_id
_entity_poly.type
_entity_poly.pdbx_seq_one_letter_code
_entity_poly.pdbx_strand_id
1 'polypeptide(L)'
;MSHPTVKEIEGWKYWLEHVFMPLNRRMLETLLSNTDLIEGDQIPECLLSFCAHVNGYEVVLARWAEGDETELTSVIDHPGDSLHEHIAGMYRQLKRSQVDLLGT
;
A
#
# COMPACT_ATOMS: atom_id res chain seq x y z
N MET A 1 -25.66 6.08 -4.30
CA MET A 1 -24.49 6.05 -5.21
C MET A 1 -24.92 5.29 -6.46
N SER A 2 -24.59 5.77 -7.65
CA SER A 2 -24.86 5.05 -8.90
C SER A 2 -23.98 3.80 -9.00
N HIS A 3 -24.51 2.71 -9.54
CA HIS A 3 -23.71 1.53 -9.85
C HIS A 3 -22.70 1.86 -10.96
N PRO A 4 -21.44 1.40 -10.86
CA PRO A 4 -20.46 1.60 -11.91
C PRO A 4 -20.90 0.88 -13.19
N THR A 5 -20.64 1.51 -14.33
CA THR A 5 -20.86 0.93 -15.65
C THR A 5 -19.84 -0.16 -15.96
N VAL A 6 -20.15 -1.05 -16.91
CA VAL A 6 -19.22 -2.10 -17.39
C VAL A 6 -17.87 -1.50 -17.80
N LYS A 7 -17.89 -0.37 -18.51
CA LYS A 7 -16.68 0.33 -18.94
C LYS A 7 -15.85 0.87 -17.77
N GLU A 8 -16.50 1.37 -16.73
CA GLU A 8 -15.80 1.84 -15.51
C GLU A 8 -15.18 0.67 -14.76
N ILE A 9 -15.87 -0.47 -14.70
CA ILE A 9 -15.34 -1.71 -14.11
C ILE A 9 -14.12 -2.20 -14.90
N GLU A 10 -14.21 -2.30 -16.23
CA GLU A 10 -13.08 -2.69 -17.09
C GLU A 10 -11.88 -1.73 -16.92
N GLY A 11 -12.14 -0.43 -16.90
CA GLY A 11 -11.11 0.59 -16.67
C GLY A 11 -10.45 0.47 -15.30
N TRP A 12 -11.24 0.20 -14.26
CA TRP A 12 -10.75 -0.06 -12.92
C TRP A 12 -9.86 -1.30 -12.87
N LYS A 13 -10.32 -2.44 -13.40
CA LYS A 13 -9.56 -3.69 -13.44
C LYS A 13 -8.23 -3.51 -14.16
N TYR A 14 -8.26 -2.85 -15.32
CA TYR A 14 -7.06 -2.58 -16.11
C TYR A 14 -6.06 -1.72 -15.32
N TRP A 15 -6.52 -0.64 -14.69
CA TRP A 15 -5.66 0.19 -13.83
C TRP A 15 -5.12 -0.58 -12.63
N LEU A 16 -5.96 -1.42 -12.02
CA LEU A 16 -5.60 -2.21 -10.86
C LEU A 16 -4.45 -3.17 -11.17
N GLU A 17 -4.56 -3.90 -12.27
CA GLU A 17 -3.56 -4.88 -12.71
C GLU A 17 -2.26 -4.24 -13.19
N HIS A 18 -2.34 -3.12 -13.91
CA HIS A 18 -1.19 -2.54 -14.61
C HIS A 18 -0.48 -1.42 -13.84
N VAL A 19 -1.14 -0.82 -12.85
CA VAL A 19 -0.60 0.32 -12.10
C VAL A 19 -0.70 0.09 -10.60
N PHE A 20 -1.91 -0.13 -10.07
CA PHE A 20 -2.14 -0.14 -8.64
C PHE A 20 -1.39 -1.27 -7.93
N MET A 21 -1.62 -2.53 -8.34
CA MET A 21 -1.01 -3.67 -7.69
C MET A 21 0.51 -3.75 -7.91
N PRO A 22 1.06 -3.46 -9.10
CA PRO A 22 2.51 -3.35 -9.26
C PRO A 22 3.16 -2.35 -8.30
N LEU A 23 2.57 -1.17 -8.08
CA LEU A 23 3.08 -0.17 -7.13
C LEU A 23 2.95 -0.65 -5.68
N ASN A 24 1.79 -1.19 -5.31
CA ASN A 24 1.53 -1.67 -3.95
C ASN A 24 2.43 -2.85 -3.57
N ARG A 25 2.64 -3.81 -4.49
CA ARG A 25 3.58 -4.92 -4.31
C ARG A 25 5.00 -4.44 -4.09
N ARG A 26 5.46 -3.47 -4.89
CA ARG A 26 6.80 -2.86 -4.72
C ARG A 26 6.93 -2.16 -3.37
N MET A 27 5.90 -1.45 -2.93
CA MET A 27 5.89 -0.81 -1.61
C MET A 27 5.94 -1.86 -0.48
N LEU A 28 5.15 -2.92 -0.58
CA LEU A 28 5.17 -4.03 0.38
C LEU A 28 6.53 -4.71 0.42
N GLU A 29 7.12 -5.03 -0.74
CA GLU A 29 8.45 -5.61 -0.84
C GLU A 29 9.53 -4.71 -0.24
N THR A 30 9.48 -3.40 -0.53
CA THR A 30 10.39 -2.41 0.06
C THR A 30 10.28 -2.41 1.57
N LEU A 31 9.07 -2.44 2.10
CA LEU A 31 8.84 -2.46 3.54
C LEU A 31 9.38 -3.73 4.19
N LEU A 32 9.03 -4.90 3.66
CA LEU A 32 9.43 -6.20 4.21
C LEU A 32 10.94 -6.41 4.15
N SER A 33 11.59 -5.92 3.08
CA SER A 33 13.04 -6.08 2.87
C SER A 33 13.89 -5.13 3.71
N ASN A 34 13.28 -4.11 4.33
CA ASN A 34 13.98 -3.07 5.09
C ASN A 34 13.32 -2.85 6.47
N THR A 35 12.75 -3.90 7.06
CA THR A 35 12.07 -3.80 8.37
C THR A 35 13.03 -3.42 9.50
N ASP A 36 14.31 -3.72 9.34
CA ASP A 36 15.40 -3.32 10.23
C ASP A 36 15.68 -1.81 10.23
N LEU A 37 15.22 -1.08 9.22
CA LEU A 37 15.32 0.38 9.14
C LEU A 37 14.15 1.11 9.84
N ILE A 38 13.15 0.36 10.33
CA ILE A 38 12.02 0.94 11.05
C ILE A 38 12.48 1.28 12.47
N GLU A 39 12.36 2.55 12.84
CA GLU A 39 12.69 3.01 14.18
C GLU A 39 11.62 2.58 15.20
N GLY A 40 12.05 2.19 16.41
CA GLY A 40 11.19 1.75 17.50
C GLY A 40 11.40 0.29 17.86
N ASP A 41 10.57 -0.22 18.76
CA ASP A 41 10.58 -1.63 19.21
C ASP A 41 9.56 -2.50 18.46
N GLN A 42 8.67 -1.89 17.67
CA GLN A 42 7.58 -2.56 16.96
C GLN A 42 7.33 -1.93 15.59
N ILE A 43 6.77 -2.72 14.67
CA ILE A 43 6.29 -2.21 13.39
C ILE A 43 5.04 -1.36 13.63
N PRO A 44 5.01 -0.10 13.17
CA PRO A 44 3.84 0.77 13.27
C PRO A 44 2.58 0.16 12.68
N GLU A 45 1.44 0.31 13.36
CA GLU A 45 0.17 -0.29 12.95
C GLU A 45 -0.27 0.12 11.54
N CYS A 46 -0.04 1.37 11.14
CA CYS A 46 -0.38 1.83 9.78
C CYS A 46 0.39 1.07 8.68
N LEU A 47 1.62 0.62 8.95
CA LEU A 47 2.40 -0.20 8.04
C LEU A 47 1.87 -1.63 7.97
N LEU A 48 1.44 -2.20 9.09
CA LEU A 48 0.79 -3.51 9.14
C LEU A 48 -0.56 -3.49 8.40
N SER A 49 -1.36 -2.44 8.60
CA SER A 49 -2.62 -2.22 7.90
C SER A 49 -2.40 -2.05 6.39
N PHE A 50 -1.33 -1.36 5.97
CA PHE A 50 -0.94 -1.33 4.56
C PHE A 50 -0.62 -2.73 4.03
N CYS A 51 0.15 -3.53 4.77
CA CYS A 51 0.45 -4.91 4.37
C CYS A 51 -0.84 -5.73 4.19
N ALA A 52 -1.77 -5.64 5.15
CA ALA A 52 -3.05 -6.32 5.09
C ALA A 52 -3.89 -5.86 3.90
N HIS A 53 -3.88 -4.55 3.60
CA HIS A 53 -4.56 -3.99 2.44
C HIS A 53 -4.07 -4.58 1.12
N VAL A 54 -2.74 -4.62 0.91
CA VAL A 54 -2.13 -5.19 -0.30
C VAL A 54 -2.47 -6.68 -0.42
N ASN A 55 -2.32 -7.44 0.66
CA ASN A 55 -2.67 -8.87 0.66
C ASN A 55 -4.16 -9.12 0.42
N GLY A 56 -5.05 -8.22 0.87
CA GLY A 56 -6.46 -8.31 0.56
C GLY A 56 -6.74 -8.18 -0.94
N TYR A 57 -6.00 -7.33 -1.66
CA TYR A 57 -6.08 -7.26 -3.12
C TYR A 57 -5.46 -8.46 -3.84
N GLU A 58 -4.44 -9.11 -3.27
CA GLU A 58 -3.93 -10.38 -3.83
C GLU A 58 -5.02 -11.45 -3.85
N VAL A 59 -5.85 -11.52 -2.81
CA VAL A 59 -7.00 -12.44 -2.76
C VAL A 59 -8.03 -12.10 -3.83
N VAL A 60 -8.31 -10.81 -4.04
CA VAL A 60 -9.23 -10.35 -5.10
C VAL A 60 -8.71 -10.76 -6.47
N LEU A 61 -7.44 -10.49 -6.77
CA LEU A 61 -6.82 -10.88 -8.04
C LEU A 61 -6.79 -12.39 -8.25
N ALA A 62 -6.56 -13.17 -7.19
CA ALA A 62 -6.59 -14.63 -7.27
C ALA A 62 -8.00 -15.14 -7.66
N ARG A 63 -9.06 -14.57 -7.09
CA ARG A 63 -10.45 -14.90 -7.46
C ARG A 63 -10.77 -14.51 -8.90
N TRP A 64 -10.32 -13.34 -9.35
CA TRP A 64 -10.50 -12.92 -10.75
C TRP A 64 -9.84 -13.91 -11.73
N ALA A 65 -8.66 -14.43 -11.38
CA ALA A 65 -7.98 -15.45 -12.19
C ALA A 65 -8.76 -16.77 -12.27
N GLU A 66 -9.63 -17.06 -11.29
CA GLU A 66 -10.57 -18.19 -11.28
C GLU A 66 -11.92 -17.86 -11.95
N GLY A 67 -12.10 -16.63 -12.45
CA GLY A 67 -13.32 -16.14 -13.09
C GLY A 67 -14.38 -15.59 -12.13
N ASP A 68 -14.07 -15.46 -10.84
CA ASP A 68 -14.94 -14.82 -9.85
C ASP A 68 -14.59 -13.33 -9.70
N GLU A 69 -15.39 -12.48 -10.32
CA GLU A 69 -15.25 -11.01 -10.29
C GLU A 69 -16.32 -10.32 -9.43
N THR A 70 -16.88 -11.04 -8.47
CA THR A 70 -17.94 -10.50 -7.58
C THR A 70 -17.44 -9.35 -6.71
N GLU A 71 -16.19 -9.44 -6.25
CA GLU A 71 -15.53 -8.41 -5.47
C GLU A 71 -14.58 -7.62 -6.35
N LEU A 72 -14.76 -6.29 -6.39
CA LEU A 72 -13.91 -5.39 -7.19
C LEU A 72 -12.77 -4.76 -6.37
N THR A 73 -12.86 -4.82 -5.05
CA THR A 73 -11.94 -4.13 -4.12
C THR A 73 -11.59 -5.02 -2.94
N SER A 74 -10.44 -4.75 -2.32
CA SER A 74 -10.08 -5.38 -1.05
C SER A 74 -11.11 -5.09 0.05
N VAL A 75 -11.36 -6.08 0.91
CA VAL A 75 -12.19 -5.94 2.12
C VAL A 75 -11.45 -5.19 3.23
N ILE A 76 -10.12 -5.07 3.10
CA ILE A 76 -9.27 -4.33 4.03
C ILE A 76 -9.06 -2.94 3.47
N ASP A 77 -9.50 -1.92 4.20
CA ASP A 77 -9.33 -0.53 3.83
C ASP A 77 -7.85 -0.13 3.80
N HIS A 78 -7.51 0.81 2.91
CA HIS A 78 -6.19 1.41 2.91
C HIS A 78 -6.04 2.27 4.18
N PRO A 79 -4.88 2.27 4.87
CA PRO A 79 -4.65 3.07 6.08
C PRO A 79 -4.69 4.60 5.87
N GLY A 80 -4.96 5.06 4.65
CA GLY A 80 -5.14 6.47 4.27
C GLY A 80 -4.08 7.41 4.84
N ASP A 81 -4.58 8.46 5.51
CA ASP A 81 -3.76 9.54 6.05
C ASP A 81 -2.78 9.06 7.12
N SER A 82 -3.12 8.03 7.90
CA SER A 82 -2.23 7.53 8.97
C SER A 82 -0.89 7.02 8.42
N LEU A 83 -0.92 6.33 7.26
CA LEU A 83 0.28 5.89 6.56
C LEU A 83 1.07 7.09 6.01
N HIS A 84 0.37 8.05 5.41
CA HIS A 84 0.98 9.24 4.85
C HIS A 84 1.71 10.07 5.91
N GLU A 85 1.04 10.36 7.02
CA GLU A 85 1.59 11.12 8.15
C GLU A 85 2.81 10.43 8.75
N HIS A 86 2.76 9.10 8.90
CA HIS A 86 3.87 8.30 9.40
C HIS A 86 5.10 8.39 8.48
N ILE A 87 4.94 8.11 7.19
CA ILE A 87 6.02 8.18 6.20
C ILE A 87 6.60 9.60 6.13
N ALA A 88 5.74 10.63 6.11
CA ALA A 88 6.17 12.01 6.09
C ALA A 88 6.94 12.40 7.37
N GLY A 89 6.57 11.83 8.53
CA GLY A 89 7.29 11.97 9.79
C GLY A 89 8.70 11.36 9.72
N MET A 90 8.78 10.08 9.34
CA MET A 90 10.06 9.36 9.20
C MET A 90 11.00 10.06 8.22
N TYR A 91 10.50 10.49 7.06
CA TYR A 91 11.31 11.20 6.07
C TYR A 91 11.87 12.52 6.62
N ARG A 92 11.05 13.30 7.33
CA ARG A 92 11.51 14.54 7.97
C ARG A 92 12.59 14.29 9.01
N GLN A 93 12.46 13.23 9.80
CA GLN A 93 13.46 12.84 10.79
C GLN A 93 14.77 12.40 10.12
N LEU A 94 14.69 11.50 9.13
CA LEU A 94 15.84 11.05 8.35
C LEU A 94 16.61 12.23 7.73
N LYS A 95 15.88 13.21 7.17
CA LYS A 95 16.49 14.42 6.60
C LYS A 95 17.18 15.30 7.63
N ARG A 96 16.68 15.37 8.87
CA ARG A 96 17.35 16.09 9.97
C ARG A 96 18.63 15.37 10.38
N SER A 97 18.55 14.06 10.62
CA SER A 97 19.73 13.25 10.95
C SER A 97 20.81 13.33 9.86
N GLN A 98 20.41 13.39 8.58
CA GLN A 98 21.35 13.59 7.49
C GLN A 98 22.12 14.93 7.60
N VAL A 99 21.44 16.02 7.96
CA VAL A 99 22.08 17.33 8.14
C VAL A 99 23.05 17.29 9.31
N ASP A 100 22.62 16.74 10.45
CA ASP A 100 23.43 16.65 11.67
C ASP A 100 24.73 15.84 11.44
N LEU A 101 24.63 14.73 10.70
CA LEU A 101 25.78 13.87 10.39
C LEU A 101 26.75 14.48 9.37
N LEU A 102 26.28 15.35 8.47
CA LEU A 102 27.11 16.00 7.46
C LEU A 102 27.82 17.26 7.98
N GLY A 103 27.46 17.76 9.16
CA GLY A 103 28.17 18.84 9.85
C GLY A 103 28.18 20.19 9.14
N THR A 104 27.25 20.42 8.19
CA THR A 104 27.03 21.73 7.54
C THR A 104 26.11 22.64 8.33
#